data_AF-M4BY84-F1
#
_entry.id   AF-M4BY84-F1
#
_cell.length_a   1.000
_cell.length_b   1.000
_cell.length_c   1.000
_cell.angle_alpha   90.00
_cell.angle_beta   90.00
_cell.angle_gamma   90.00
#
_symmetry.space_group_name_H-M   'P 1'
#
loop_
_entity.id
_entity.type
_entity.pdbx_description
1 polymer ?
#
loop_
_entity_poly.entity_id
_entity_poly.type
_entity_poly.pdbx_seq_one_letter_code
_entity_poly.pdbx_strand_id
1 'polypeptide(L)'
;MILSRLWHYTQHLSVPKTTVRRWQSMLNRFVLSRKHDRESSHVQLLPGAFLYQRCSDGGLGVPDLAAHLKRQRLQLLLQLVRGLESPSVRDWTTASSELLLRFIPPTGRRHALDFLTIAPLRHGDMIKWRLANEWWKATWKLWYFLRWEITWHDLPPDDRAWYGLRQPIWFHADRTLHYEQSPRRETISPHRRCIGMAVEPQRSFSLHVSRVFGIRSLSDFVRAGETWPSQNLFVQRFIDFTLASVPPWTQVRWLRVLHTEATQIA
;
A
#
# COMPACT_ATOMS: atom_id res chain seq x y z
N MET A 1 12.78 28.06 -9.81
CA MET A 1 13.93 27.62 -8.98
C MET A 1 13.56 27.00 -7.62
N ILE A 2 12.54 27.46 -6.88
CA ILE A 2 12.19 26.84 -5.59
C ILE A 2 11.69 25.39 -5.77
N LEU A 3 10.82 25.15 -6.76
CA LEU A 3 10.27 23.82 -7.04
C LEU A 3 11.35 22.78 -7.43
N SER A 4 12.38 23.19 -8.16
CA SER A 4 13.50 22.31 -8.53
C SER A 4 14.43 22.02 -7.35
N ARG A 5 14.61 22.97 -6.41
CA ARG A 5 15.35 22.72 -5.16
C ARG A 5 14.57 21.86 -4.17
N LEU A 6 13.24 22.00 -4.14
CA LEU A 6 12.38 21.17 -3.29
C LEU A 6 12.43 19.69 -3.70
N TRP A 7 12.64 19.39 -4.98
CA TRP A 7 12.75 18.03 -5.51
C TRP A 7 13.70 17.14 -4.71
N HIS A 8 14.92 17.61 -4.44
CA HIS A 8 15.93 16.83 -3.71
C HIS A 8 15.53 16.53 -2.26
N TYR A 9 14.84 17.44 -1.60
CA TYR A 9 14.45 17.26 -0.21
C TYR A 9 13.18 16.42 -0.07
N THR A 10 12.25 16.54 -1.01
CA THR A 10 10.94 15.85 -0.96
C THR A 10 11.03 14.38 -1.34
N GLN A 11 12.16 13.96 -1.92
CA GLN A 11 12.51 12.55 -2.10
C GLN A 11 12.68 11.79 -0.78
N HIS A 12 13.13 12.47 0.28
CA HIS A 12 13.50 11.82 1.53
C HIS A 12 12.72 12.34 2.75
N LEU A 13 12.14 13.54 2.65
CA LEU A 13 11.47 14.22 3.77
C LEU A 13 10.03 14.57 3.43
N SER A 14 9.15 14.41 4.43
CA SER A 14 7.79 14.92 4.35
C SER A 14 7.78 16.38 4.80
N VAL A 15 7.42 17.30 3.90
CA VAL A 15 7.26 18.71 4.24
C VAL A 15 5.95 18.90 5.01
N PRO A 16 5.96 19.49 6.23
CA PRO A 16 4.75 19.74 7.00
C PRO A 16 3.74 20.59 6.22
N LYS A 17 2.44 20.28 6.37
CA LYS A 17 1.35 21.01 5.69
C LYS A 17 1.38 22.51 5.99
N THR A 18 1.75 22.90 7.21
CA THR A 18 1.88 24.29 7.65
C THR A 18 2.95 25.02 6.85
N THR A 19 4.10 24.38 6.63
CA THR A 19 5.19 24.91 5.81
C THR A 19 4.78 25.07 4.36
N VAL A 20 4.11 24.07 3.77
CA VAL A 20 3.59 24.16 2.40
C VAL A 20 2.60 25.32 2.25
N ARG A 21 1.69 25.52 3.21
CA ARG A 21 0.75 26.65 3.21
C ARG A 21 1.47 28.00 3.29
N ARG A 22 2.52 28.10 4.12
CA ARG A 22 3.36 29.32 4.20
C ARG A 22 4.06 29.58 2.87
N TRP A 23 4.63 28.56 2.24
CA TRP A 23 5.28 28.68 0.93
C TRP A 23 4.28 29.07 -0.16
N GLN A 24 3.08 28.51 -0.16
CA GLN A 24 2.01 28.89 -1.09
C GLN A 24 1.62 30.35 -0.88
N SER A 25 1.47 30.80 0.37
CA SER A 25 1.16 32.19 0.68
C SER A 25 2.26 33.15 0.21
N MET A 26 3.54 32.80 0.42
CA MET A 26 4.67 33.57 -0.09
C MET A 26 4.71 33.61 -1.61
N LEU A 27 4.44 32.49 -2.28
CA LEU A 27 4.35 32.43 -3.74
C LEU A 27 3.21 33.31 -4.26
N ASN A 28 2.03 33.22 -3.66
CA ASN A 28 0.87 34.03 -4.04
C ASN A 28 1.14 35.52 -3.84
N ARG A 29 1.78 35.90 -2.72
CA ARG A 29 2.21 37.29 -2.49
C ARG A 29 3.24 37.70 -3.54
N PHE A 30 4.28 36.90 -3.77
CA PHE A 30 5.31 37.23 -4.76
C PHE A 30 4.73 37.46 -6.16
N VAL A 31 3.71 36.69 -6.55
CA VAL A 31 3.05 36.85 -7.86
C VAL A 31 2.09 38.05 -7.88
N LEU A 32 1.25 38.22 -6.85
CA LEU A 32 0.22 39.27 -6.83
C LEU A 32 0.71 40.65 -6.42
N SER A 33 1.79 40.70 -5.65
CA SER A 33 2.29 41.93 -5.06
C SER A 33 3.66 42.26 -5.61
N ARG A 34 3.79 43.49 -6.08
CA ARG A 34 5.08 44.12 -6.31
C ARG A 34 5.27 45.21 -5.28
N LYS A 35 6.44 45.26 -4.67
CA LYS A 35 6.93 46.51 -4.08
C LYS A 35 7.41 47.37 -5.24
N HIS A 36 6.85 48.56 -5.38
CA HIS A 36 7.34 49.53 -6.34
C HIS A 36 8.60 50.23 -5.79
N ASP A 37 8.68 50.33 -4.46
CA ASP A 37 9.79 50.95 -3.74
C ASP A 37 10.15 50.19 -2.45
N ARG A 38 11.36 50.36 -1.91
CA ARG A 38 11.88 49.59 -0.76
C ARG A 38 11.01 49.79 0.51
N GLU A 39 10.55 51.02 0.71
CA GLU A 39 9.66 51.48 1.79
C GLU A 39 8.16 51.34 1.46
N SER A 40 7.79 51.06 0.20
CA SER A 40 6.39 50.99 -0.21
C SER A 40 5.64 49.79 0.38
N SER A 41 4.35 49.98 0.68
CA SER A 41 3.43 48.91 1.03
C SER A 41 3.16 47.99 -0.17
N HIS A 42 2.87 46.71 0.08
CA HIS A 42 2.55 45.77 -0.98
C HIS A 42 1.20 46.13 -1.63
N VAL A 43 1.21 46.44 -2.92
CA VAL A 43 -0.02 46.65 -3.70
C VAL A 43 -0.36 45.35 -4.44
N GLN A 44 -1.57 44.83 -4.23
CA GLN A 44 -2.09 43.75 -5.07
C GLN A 44 -2.68 44.35 -6.34
N LEU A 45 -2.07 44.03 -7.49
CA LEU A 45 -2.50 44.56 -8.79
C LEU A 45 -3.59 43.72 -9.44
N LEU A 46 -3.77 42.47 -8.97
CA LEU A 46 -4.71 41.51 -9.55
C LEU A 46 -5.56 40.87 -8.44
N PRO A 47 -6.86 40.65 -8.69
CA PRO A 47 -7.69 39.89 -7.77
C PRO A 47 -7.16 38.46 -7.58
N GLY A 48 -7.18 37.96 -6.34
CA GLY A 48 -6.68 36.62 -6.03
C GLY A 48 -7.39 35.48 -6.74
N ALA A 49 -8.58 35.71 -7.31
CA ALA A 49 -9.32 34.74 -8.11
C ALA A 49 -8.54 34.28 -9.36
N PHE A 50 -7.72 35.16 -9.95
CA PHE A 50 -6.94 34.84 -11.16
C PHE A 50 -5.70 33.99 -10.89
N LEU A 51 -5.28 33.83 -9.63
CA LEU A 51 -4.06 33.11 -9.29
C LEU A 51 -4.02 31.67 -9.82
N TYR A 52 -5.09 30.91 -9.58
CA TYR A 52 -5.13 29.47 -9.87
C TYR A 52 -5.85 29.14 -11.19
N GLN A 53 -6.45 30.14 -11.83
CA GLN A 53 -7.07 29.97 -13.13
C GLN A 53 -6.00 29.66 -14.18
N ARG A 54 -6.33 28.80 -15.15
CA ARG A 54 -5.38 28.39 -16.18
C ARG A 54 -4.98 29.61 -17.04
N CYS A 55 -3.75 29.61 -17.52
CA CYS A 55 -3.30 30.66 -18.45
C CYS A 55 -4.14 30.69 -19.73
N SER A 56 -4.67 29.55 -20.17
CA SER A 56 -5.60 29.47 -21.32
C SER A 56 -6.87 30.29 -21.13
N ASP A 57 -7.29 30.48 -19.89
CA ASP A 57 -8.56 31.12 -19.53
C ASP A 57 -8.31 32.57 -19.02
N GLY A 58 -7.12 33.13 -19.28
CA GLY A 58 -6.72 34.46 -18.83
C GLY A 58 -6.20 34.54 -17.39
N GLY A 59 -5.97 33.40 -16.74
CA GLY A 59 -5.42 33.32 -15.38
C GLY A 59 -3.88 33.36 -15.32
N LEU A 60 -3.35 33.38 -14.09
CA LEU A 60 -1.90 33.37 -13.83
C LEU A 60 -1.31 31.97 -13.75
N GLY A 61 -2.13 30.92 -13.65
CA GLY A 61 -1.69 29.52 -13.64
C GLY A 61 -0.72 29.18 -12.50
N VAL A 62 -0.80 29.88 -11.37
CA VAL A 62 0.11 29.67 -10.24
C VAL A 62 -0.05 28.23 -9.74
N PRO A 63 1.04 27.47 -9.64
CA PRO A 63 0.96 26.07 -9.26
C PRO A 63 0.52 25.93 -7.79
N ASP A 64 -0.39 24.99 -7.55
CA ASP A 64 -0.62 24.47 -6.20
C ASP A 64 0.59 23.61 -5.80
N LEU A 65 1.35 24.11 -4.82
CA LEU A 65 2.52 23.43 -4.28
C LEU A 65 2.13 22.10 -3.63
N ALA A 66 0.97 22.00 -2.98
CA ALA A 66 0.54 20.77 -2.34
C ALA A 66 0.21 19.69 -3.39
N ALA A 67 -0.47 20.06 -4.47
CA ALA A 67 -0.71 19.17 -5.60
C ALA A 67 0.60 18.73 -6.27
N HIS A 68 1.55 19.65 -6.47
CA HIS A 68 2.86 19.31 -7.03
C HIS A 68 3.62 18.31 -6.16
N LEU A 69 3.68 18.53 -4.85
CA LEU A 69 4.35 17.60 -3.92
C LEU A 69 3.70 16.21 -3.92
N LYS A 70 2.36 16.13 -4.01
CA LYS A 70 1.65 14.85 -4.15
C LYS A 70 2.02 14.16 -5.46
N ARG A 71 2.03 14.89 -6.58
CA ARG A 71 2.39 14.36 -7.90
C ARG A 71 3.83 13.86 -7.93
N GLN A 72 4.78 14.64 -7.42
CA GLN A 72 6.18 14.24 -7.32
C GLN A 72 6.35 12.95 -6.51
N ARG A 73 5.66 12.85 -5.36
CA ARG A 73 5.70 11.65 -4.53
C ARG A 73 5.15 10.42 -5.25
N LEU A 74 4.04 10.57 -5.97
CA LEU A 74 3.49 9.48 -6.78
C LEU A 74 4.46 9.06 -7.89
N GLN A 75 5.06 10.03 -8.58
CA GLN A 75 6.07 9.75 -9.61
C GLN A 75 7.27 8.99 -9.06
N LEU A 76 7.80 9.39 -7.90
CA LEU A 76 8.89 8.68 -7.23
C LEU A 76 8.49 7.26 -6.82
N LEU A 77 7.26 7.07 -6.32
CA LEU A 77 6.76 5.74 -5.99
C LEU A 77 6.65 4.86 -7.25
N LEU A 78 6.15 5.39 -8.37
CA LEU A 78 6.07 4.65 -9.63
C LEU A 78 7.45 4.33 -10.22
N GLN A 79 8.42 5.22 -10.05
CA GLN A 79 9.82 4.96 -10.40
C GLN A 79 10.39 3.82 -9.54
N LEU A 80 10.10 3.81 -8.24
CA LEU A 80 10.48 2.72 -7.32
C LEU A 80 9.84 1.38 -7.72
N VAL A 81 8.56 1.38 -8.10
CA VAL A 81 7.86 0.19 -8.60
C VAL A 81 8.59 -0.40 -9.80
N ARG A 82 8.89 0.44 -10.80
CA ARG A 82 9.61 0.01 -12.02
C ARG A 82 11.03 -0.46 -11.74
N GLY A 83 11.73 0.22 -10.83
CA GLY A 83 13.12 -0.14 -10.47
C GLY A 83 13.23 -1.50 -9.79
N LEU A 84 12.23 -1.90 -9.00
CA LEU A 84 12.20 -3.18 -8.30
C LEU A 84 11.93 -4.38 -9.21
N GLU A 85 11.41 -4.16 -10.42
CA GLU A 85 11.21 -5.22 -11.42
C GLU A 85 12.53 -5.63 -12.10
N SER A 86 13.60 -4.83 -11.98
CA SER A 86 14.91 -5.11 -12.56
C SER A 86 15.87 -5.70 -11.51
N PRO A 87 16.22 -7.00 -11.58
CA PRO A 87 17.04 -7.68 -10.57
C PRO A 87 18.53 -7.28 -10.59
N SER A 88 18.99 -6.50 -11.58
CA SER A 88 20.41 -6.30 -11.87
C SER A 88 21.04 -5.03 -11.30
N VAL A 89 20.28 -4.13 -10.65
CA VAL A 89 20.85 -2.85 -10.20
C VAL A 89 20.61 -2.65 -8.70
N ARG A 90 21.69 -2.74 -7.91
CA ARG A 90 21.70 -2.25 -6.53
C ARG A 90 21.73 -0.72 -6.57
N ASP A 91 20.57 -0.12 -6.77
CA ASP A 91 20.41 1.32 -6.81
C ASP A 91 20.30 1.93 -5.40
N TRP A 92 20.28 3.28 -5.36
CA TRP A 92 19.94 4.08 -4.18
C TRP A 92 18.60 3.70 -3.51
N THR A 93 17.76 2.93 -4.20
CA THR A 93 16.47 2.42 -3.75
C THR A 93 16.57 1.18 -2.86
N THR A 94 17.72 0.46 -2.87
CA THR A 94 17.92 -0.83 -2.16
C THR A 94 17.74 -0.71 -0.64
N ALA A 95 18.28 0.35 -0.03
CA ALA A 95 18.10 0.58 1.40
C ALA A 95 16.63 0.83 1.76
N SER A 96 15.88 1.47 0.86
CA SER A 96 14.46 1.71 1.04
C SER A 96 13.66 0.41 0.93
N SER A 97 13.95 -0.46 -0.05
CA SER A 97 13.26 -1.74 -0.19
C SER A 97 13.48 -2.68 0.99
N GLU A 98 14.70 -2.73 1.54
CA GLU A 98 14.99 -3.51 2.75
C GLU A 98 14.24 -2.98 3.99
N LEU A 99 14.12 -1.65 4.13
CA LEU A 99 13.32 -1.05 5.19
C LEU A 99 11.82 -1.37 5.03
N LEU A 100 11.31 -1.34 3.81
CA LEU A 100 9.91 -1.67 3.52
C LEU A 100 9.56 -3.12 3.91
N LEU A 101 10.46 -4.07 3.64
CA LEU A 101 10.28 -5.47 4.04
C LEU A 101 10.15 -5.65 5.57
N ARG A 102 10.63 -4.69 6.36
CA ARG A 102 10.50 -4.70 7.83
C ARG A 102 9.14 -4.16 8.32
N PHE A 103 8.35 -3.50 7.47
CA PHE A 103 7.03 -2.97 7.86
C PHE A 103 6.00 -4.08 7.99
N ILE A 104 6.08 -5.08 7.11
CA ILE A 104 5.15 -6.21 7.04
C ILE A 104 5.65 -7.31 8.00
N PRO A 105 4.75 -8.08 8.65
CA PRO A 105 5.14 -9.31 9.32
C PRO A 105 6.05 -10.17 8.43
N PRO A 106 6.92 -11.00 9.02
CA PRO A 106 7.69 -12.00 8.28
C PRO A 106 6.75 -13.09 7.74
N THR A 107 5.96 -12.75 6.72
CA THR A 107 5.29 -13.68 5.81
C THR A 107 6.33 -14.21 4.82
N GLY A 108 5.98 -15.28 4.09
CA GLY A 108 6.88 -16.05 3.22
C GLY A 108 7.63 -15.24 2.14
N ARG A 109 7.38 -15.52 0.86
CA ARG A 109 7.91 -14.65 -0.20
C ARG A 109 7.30 -13.26 -0.02
N ARG A 110 8.15 -12.22 0.00
CA ARG A 110 7.71 -10.84 0.18
C ARG A 110 8.24 -10.00 -0.97
N HIS A 111 7.37 -9.17 -1.52
CA HIS A 111 7.78 -8.10 -2.42
C HIS A 111 7.85 -6.80 -1.61
N ALA A 112 8.84 -5.97 -1.87
CA ALA A 112 9.06 -4.74 -1.09
C ALA A 112 7.84 -3.80 -1.09
N LEU A 113 6.99 -3.88 -2.13
CA LEU A 113 5.80 -3.05 -2.28
C LEU A 113 4.49 -3.71 -1.84
N ASP A 114 4.52 -4.92 -1.26
CA ASP A 114 3.30 -5.58 -0.77
C ASP A 114 2.57 -4.75 0.29
N PHE A 115 3.26 -3.86 0.99
CA PHE A 115 2.62 -2.99 1.98
C PHE A 115 1.59 -2.04 1.35
N LEU A 116 1.72 -1.71 0.06
CA LEU A 116 0.79 -0.81 -0.63
C LEU A 116 -0.61 -1.39 -0.81
N THR A 117 -0.74 -2.72 -0.80
CA THR A 117 -2.05 -3.38 -0.87
C THR A 117 -2.73 -3.44 0.48
N ILE A 118 -2.03 -3.08 1.56
CA ILE A 118 -2.52 -3.18 2.92
C ILE A 118 -3.12 -1.85 3.37
N ALA A 119 -4.23 -1.89 4.10
CA ALA A 119 -4.86 -0.68 4.61
C ALA A 119 -4.01 -0.06 5.73
N PRO A 120 -3.60 1.23 5.61
CA PRO A 120 -2.85 1.88 6.66
C PRO A 120 -3.69 1.93 7.94
N LEU A 121 -3.05 1.69 9.09
CA LEU A 121 -3.64 1.81 10.43
C LEU A 121 -4.70 0.76 10.81
N ARG A 122 -5.01 -0.23 9.96
CA ARG A 122 -6.03 -1.26 10.27
C ARG A 122 -5.51 -2.48 11.04
N HIS A 123 -4.20 -2.69 11.09
CA HIS A 123 -3.62 -3.96 11.53
C HIS A 123 -2.78 -3.85 12.82
N GLY A 124 -2.97 -2.78 13.60
CA GLY A 124 -2.31 -2.57 14.89
C GLY A 124 -0.79 -2.77 14.83
N ASP A 125 -0.25 -3.53 15.80
CA ASP A 125 1.18 -3.83 15.92
C ASP A 125 1.70 -4.87 14.93
N MET A 126 0.82 -5.57 14.19
CA MET A 126 1.25 -6.57 13.21
C MET A 126 2.05 -5.90 12.10
N ILE A 127 1.60 -4.72 11.67
CA ILE A 127 2.34 -3.88 10.75
C ILE A 127 3.15 -2.92 11.60
N LYS A 128 4.48 -2.95 11.44
CA LYS A 128 5.40 -2.10 12.20
C LYS A 128 5.41 -0.67 11.65
N TRP A 129 4.24 -0.03 11.63
CA TRP A 129 4.02 1.34 11.16
C TRP A 129 4.96 2.37 11.81
N ARG A 130 5.35 2.13 13.06
CA ARG A 130 6.32 2.94 13.80
C ARG A 130 7.71 2.98 13.16
N LEU A 131 8.10 1.95 12.40
CA LEU A 131 9.37 1.90 11.69
C LEU A 131 9.36 2.72 10.40
N ALA A 132 8.17 3.08 9.90
CA ALA A 132 8.06 3.92 8.72
C ALA A 132 8.43 5.36 9.05
N ASN A 133 9.29 5.97 8.23
CA ASN A 133 9.51 7.41 8.30
C ASN A 133 8.26 8.17 7.82
N GLU A 134 8.22 9.47 8.09
CA GLU A 134 7.06 10.31 7.74
C GLU A 134 6.79 10.37 6.23
N TRP A 135 7.83 10.18 5.40
CA TRP A 135 7.66 10.09 3.96
C TRP A 135 6.87 8.84 3.58
N TRP A 136 7.27 7.65 4.02
CA TRP A 136 6.58 6.39 3.73
C TRP A 136 5.17 6.35 4.30
N LYS A 137 4.97 6.87 5.51
CA LYS A 137 3.63 7.02 6.11
C LYS A 137 2.72 7.87 5.23
N ALA A 138 3.22 8.99 4.72
CA ALA A 138 2.46 9.88 3.85
C ALA A 138 2.23 9.27 2.46
N THR A 139 3.22 8.58 1.89
CA THR A 139 3.13 7.88 0.60
C THR A 139 2.10 6.76 0.66
N TRP A 140 2.14 5.93 1.70
CA TRP A 140 1.20 4.83 1.87
C TRP A 140 -0.24 5.34 2.02
N LYS A 141 -0.47 6.35 2.87
CA LYS A 141 -1.80 6.99 2.99
C LYS A 141 -2.26 7.57 1.65
N LEU A 142 -1.36 8.28 0.95
CA LEU A 142 -1.68 8.86 -0.36
C LEU A 142 -2.10 7.79 -1.36
N TRP A 143 -1.34 6.70 -1.46
CA TRP A 143 -1.63 5.56 -2.33
C TRP A 143 -2.98 4.92 -2.01
N TYR A 144 -3.21 4.61 -0.73
CA TYR A 144 -4.42 3.94 -0.28
C TYR A 144 -5.70 4.77 -0.52
N PHE A 145 -5.62 6.09 -0.34
CA PHE A 145 -6.77 6.98 -0.55
C PHE A 145 -6.89 7.49 -1.98
N LEU A 146 -5.97 7.11 -2.88
CA LEU A 146 -6.07 7.49 -4.28
C LEU A 146 -7.25 6.77 -4.91
N ARG A 147 -8.14 7.54 -5.55
CA ARG A 147 -9.22 6.98 -6.35
C ARG A 147 -8.67 6.69 -7.73
N TRP A 148 -8.48 5.41 -8.02
CA TRP A 148 -8.08 4.95 -9.33
C TRP A 148 -9.31 4.91 -10.23
N GLU A 149 -9.22 5.53 -11.41
CA GLU A 149 -10.28 5.48 -12.42
C GLU A 149 -10.39 4.08 -13.04
N ILE A 150 -9.25 3.42 -13.18
CA ILE A 150 -9.13 2.04 -13.65
C ILE A 150 -8.52 1.23 -12.53
N THR A 151 -9.20 0.15 -12.16
CA THR A 151 -8.77 -0.82 -11.17
C THR A 151 -8.48 -2.16 -11.83
N TRP A 152 -7.90 -3.08 -11.07
CA TRP A 152 -7.67 -4.44 -11.57
C TRP A 152 -8.98 -5.21 -11.86
N HIS A 153 -10.14 -4.74 -11.36
CA HIS A 153 -11.44 -5.32 -11.69
C HIS A 153 -11.86 -5.07 -13.13
N ASP A 154 -11.31 -4.03 -13.75
CA ASP A 154 -11.57 -3.61 -15.13
C ASP A 154 -10.70 -4.38 -16.15
N LEU A 155 -9.80 -5.24 -15.67
CA LEU A 155 -9.02 -6.15 -16.51
C LEU A 155 -9.92 -7.22 -17.17
N PRO A 156 -9.55 -7.74 -18.35
CA PRO A 156 -10.19 -8.91 -18.94
C PRO A 156 -10.27 -10.09 -17.95
N PRO A 157 -11.27 -10.99 -18.05
CA PRO A 157 -11.49 -12.06 -17.08
C PRO A 157 -10.25 -12.90 -16.76
N ASP A 158 -9.49 -13.29 -17.78
CA ASP A 158 -8.29 -14.12 -17.63
C ASP A 158 -7.15 -13.36 -16.93
N ASP A 159 -6.90 -12.11 -17.35
CA ASP A 159 -5.89 -11.23 -16.74
C ASP A 159 -6.25 -10.89 -15.29
N ARG A 160 -7.54 -10.69 -15.01
CA ARG A 160 -8.06 -10.42 -13.68
C ARG A 160 -7.86 -11.62 -12.75
N ALA A 161 -8.19 -12.83 -13.22
CA ALA A 161 -7.97 -14.06 -12.48
C ALA A 161 -6.47 -14.28 -12.21
N TRP A 162 -5.64 -14.13 -13.25
CA TRP A 162 -4.19 -14.22 -13.13
C TRP A 162 -3.61 -13.22 -12.13
N TYR A 163 -4.08 -11.97 -12.19
CA TYR A 163 -3.64 -10.89 -11.30
C TYR A 163 -4.06 -11.14 -9.86
N GLY A 164 -5.33 -11.52 -9.65
CA GLY A 164 -5.91 -11.81 -8.33
C GLY A 164 -5.18 -12.93 -7.60
N LEU A 165 -4.89 -14.04 -8.31
CA LEU A 165 -4.18 -15.19 -7.73
C LEU A 165 -2.75 -14.86 -7.28
N ARG A 166 -2.14 -13.81 -7.82
CA ARG A 166 -0.76 -13.36 -7.50
C ARG A 166 -0.73 -12.21 -6.48
N GLN A 167 -1.87 -11.71 -6.02
CA GLN A 167 -1.91 -10.68 -4.99
C GLN A 167 -1.50 -11.23 -3.62
N PRO A 168 -0.86 -10.40 -2.77
CA PRO A 168 -0.56 -10.77 -1.40
C PRO A 168 -1.85 -10.87 -0.58
N ILE A 169 -2.16 -12.05 -0.03
CA ILE A 169 -3.50 -12.31 0.56
C ILE A 169 -3.63 -12.07 2.05
N TRP A 170 -2.51 -12.02 2.78
CA TRP A 170 -2.54 -12.03 4.24
C TRP A 170 -3.18 -10.78 4.84
N PHE A 171 -2.89 -9.60 4.27
CA PHE A 171 -3.35 -8.31 4.81
C PHE A 171 -3.94 -7.41 3.73
N HIS A 172 -4.42 -7.98 2.62
CA HIS A 172 -4.94 -7.22 1.50
C HIS A 172 -6.10 -6.30 1.95
N ALA A 173 -6.18 -5.09 1.41
CA ALA A 173 -7.23 -4.14 1.75
C ALA A 173 -8.53 -4.36 0.97
N ASP A 174 -8.42 -4.90 -0.24
CA ASP A 174 -9.55 -5.18 -1.12
C ASP A 174 -10.44 -6.28 -0.54
N ARG A 175 -11.75 -6.02 -0.50
CA ARG A 175 -12.78 -6.89 0.08
C ARG A 175 -13.10 -8.11 -0.78
N THR A 176 -12.73 -8.09 -2.05
CA THR A 176 -12.83 -9.27 -2.93
C THR A 176 -11.78 -10.32 -2.56
N LEU A 177 -10.66 -9.90 -1.97
CA LEU A 177 -9.62 -10.77 -1.43
C LEU A 177 -9.79 -11.08 0.07
N HIS A 178 -11.02 -10.94 0.58
CA HIS A 178 -11.38 -11.26 1.96
C HIS A 178 -12.35 -12.44 1.97
N TYR A 179 -12.21 -13.31 2.98
CA TYR A 179 -13.11 -14.42 3.20
C TYR A 179 -14.29 -13.99 4.09
N GLU A 180 -15.41 -14.69 3.97
CA GLU A 180 -16.58 -14.46 4.81
C GLU A 180 -16.52 -15.34 6.05
N GLN A 181 -16.49 -14.69 7.22
CA GLN A 181 -16.55 -15.43 8.47
C GLN A 181 -17.98 -15.86 8.73
N SER A 182 -18.22 -17.16 8.93
CA SER A 182 -19.54 -17.65 9.32
C SER A 182 -19.99 -16.94 10.62
N PRO A 183 -21.20 -16.37 10.63
CA PRO A 183 -21.67 -15.61 11.78
C PRO A 183 -21.76 -16.52 13.00
N ARG A 184 -21.20 -16.08 14.14
CA ARG A 184 -21.35 -16.81 15.42
C ARG A 184 -22.77 -16.72 15.99
N ARG A 185 -23.62 -15.83 15.47
CA ARG A 185 -25.03 -15.61 15.83
C ARG A 185 -25.79 -15.08 14.61
N GLU A 186 -27.02 -15.54 14.41
CA GLU A 186 -27.90 -15.26 13.25
C GLU A 186 -28.22 -13.78 13.00
N THR A 187 -27.84 -12.87 13.89
CA THR A 187 -28.22 -11.44 13.86
C THR A 187 -27.12 -10.50 13.34
N ILE A 188 -25.94 -10.99 12.99
CA ILE A 188 -24.83 -10.14 12.53
C ILE A 188 -24.56 -10.44 11.05
N SER A 189 -24.62 -9.39 10.22
CA SER A 189 -24.29 -9.45 8.80
C SER A 189 -22.92 -10.08 8.55
N PRO A 190 -22.73 -10.82 7.43
CA PRO A 190 -21.48 -11.50 7.13
C PRO A 190 -20.33 -10.49 7.08
N HIS A 191 -19.35 -10.68 7.96
CA HIS A 191 -18.21 -9.78 8.07
C HIS A 191 -17.01 -10.37 7.35
N ARG A 192 -16.54 -9.64 6.33
CA ARG A 192 -15.37 -10.02 5.53
C ARG A 192 -14.07 -9.60 6.21
N ARG A 193 -13.09 -10.51 6.25
CA ARG A 193 -11.74 -10.26 6.79
C ARG A 193 -10.67 -10.86 5.87
N CYS A 194 -9.47 -10.28 5.93
CA CYS A 194 -8.30 -10.90 5.32
C CYS A 194 -7.78 -12.06 6.20
N ILE A 195 -7.12 -13.04 5.57
CA ILE A 195 -6.67 -14.29 6.21
C ILE A 195 -5.73 -14.01 7.40
N GLY A 196 -4.86 -13.00 7.29
CA GLY A 196 -3.95 -12.60 8.36
C GLY A 196 -4.63 -11.93 9.56
N MET A 197 -5.95 -11.71 9.52
CA MET A 197 -6.76 -11.17 10.62
C MET A 197 -7.69 -12.22 11.24
N ALA A 198 -7.39 -13.50 11.04
CA ALA A 198 -8.00 -14.59 11.80
C ALA A 198 -7.83 -14.38 13.33
N VAL A 199 -8.64 -15.08 14.12
CA VAL A 199 -8.57 -15.00 15.59
C VAL A 199 -7.40 -15.86 16.09
N GLU A 200 -6.70 -15.43 17.14
CA GLU A 200 -5.70 -16.29 17.77
C GLU A 200 -6.33 -17.56 18.34
N PRO A 201 -5.64 -18.71 18.32
CA PRO A 201 -4.24 -18.93 17.87
C PRO A 201 -4.06 -19.19 16.36
N GLN A 202 -5.15 -19.23 15.58
CA GLN A 202 -5.12 -19.60 14.15
C GLN A 202 -4.30 -18.62 13.33
N ARG A 203 -4.36 -17.32 13.67
CA ARG A 203 -3.57 -16.28 13.02
C ARG A 203 -2.07 -16.55 13.09
N SER A 204 -1.55 -16.81 14.29
CA SER A 204 -0.13 -17.10 14.48
C SER A 204 0.31 -18.34 13.69
N PHE A 205 -0.54 -19.37 13.66
CA PHE A 205 -0.31 -20.56 12.86
C PHE A 205 -0.31 -20.27 11.35
N SER A 206 -1.30 -19.55 10.83
CA SER A 206 -1.36 -19.20 9.40
C SER A 206 -0.16 -18.37 8.94
N LEU A 207 0.34 -17.46 9.79
CA LEU A 207 1.58 -16.72 9.52
C LEU A 207 2.83 -17.60 9.61
N HIS A 208 2.84 -18.61 10.48
CA HIS A 208 3.91 -19.63 10.49
C HIS A 208 3.93 -20.43 9.20
N VAL A 209 2.77 -20.92 8.74
CA VAL A 209 2.63 -21.62 7.45
C VAL A 209 3.10 -20.74 6.30
N SER A 210 2.68 -19.46 6.28
CA SER A 210 3.18 -18.48 5.30
C SER A 210 4.70 -18.43 5.27
N ARG A 211 5.33 -18.30 6.43
CA ARG A 211 6.78 -18.14 6.57
C ARG A 211 7.54 -19.41 6.17
N VAL A 212 7.13 -20.57 6.67
CA VAL A 212 7.83 -21.85 6.46
C VAL A 212 7.71 -22.31 5.01
N PHE A 213 6.51 -22.19 4.42
CA PHE A 213 6.25 -22.68 3.06
C PHE A 213 6.36 -21.58 1.99
N GLY A 214 6.76 -20.37 2.36
CA GLY A 214 7.02 -19.29 1.42
C GLY A 214 5.77 -18.70 0.75
N ILE A 215 4.59 -18.83 1.37
CA ILE A 215 3.30 -18.49 0.76
C ILE A 215 3.04 -16.99 0.85
N ARG A 216 2.92 -16.34 -0.31
CA ARG A 216 2.57 -14.91 -0.45
C ARG A 216 1.14 -14.73 -0.94
N SER A 217 0.74 -15.53 -1.92
CA SER A 217 -0.44 -15.38 -2.76
C SER A 217 -1.22 -16.69 -2.89
N LEU A 218 -2.43 -16.65 -3.46
CA LEU A 218 -3.23 -17.86 -3.69
C LEU A 218 -2.54 -18.83 -4.66
N SER A 219 -1.84 -18.29 -5.65
CA SER A 219 -1.08 -19.09 -6.61
C SER A 219 0.00 -19.95 -5.95
N ASP A 220 0.52 -19.56 -4.78
CA ASP A 220 1.54 -20.34 -4.07
C ASP A 220 0.95 -21.61 -3.41
N PHE A 221 -0.38 -21.66 -3.17
CA PHE A 221 -1.06 -22.86 -2.69
C PHE A 221 -1.22 -23.92 -3.77
N VAL A 222 -1.17 -23.52 -5.04
CA VAL A 222 -1.33 -24.39 -6.21
C VAL A 222 0.05 -24.69 -6.80
N ARG A 223 0.27 -25.89 -7.34
CA ARG A 223 1.48 -26.14 -8.14
C ARG A 223 1.25 -25.65 -9.57
N ALA A 224 2.33 -25.29 -10.26
CA ALA A 224 2.24 -24.82 -11.63
C ALA A 224 1.53 -25.85 -12.52
N GLY A 225 0.39 -25.46 -13.12
CA GLY A 225 -0.41 -26.32 -14.00
C GLY A 225 -1.38 -27.29 -13.31
N GLU A 226 -1.45 -27.28 -11.97
CA GLU A 226 -2.41 -28.10 -11.22
C GLU A 226 -3.70 -27.33 -10.91
N THR A 227 -4.81 -28.04 -10.69
CA THR A 227 -6.04 -27.48 -10.12
C THR A 227 -5.87 -27.20 -8.63
N TRP A 228 -6.80 -26.43 -8.05
CA TRP A 228 -6.81 -26.20 -6.61
C TRP A 228 -6.77 -27.53 -5.83
N PRO A 229 -5.89 -27.69 -4.83
CA PRO A 229 -5.71 -28.95 -4.15
C PRO A 229 -6.96 -29.32 -3.34
N SER A 230 -7.26 -30.63 -3.28
CA SER A 230 -8.25 -31.15 -2.34
C SER A 230 -7.81 -30.84 -0.90
N GLN A 231 -8.77 -30.75 0.02
CA GLN A 231 -8.49 -30.41 1.41
C GLN A 231 -7.47 -31.37 2.06
N ASN A 232 -7.54 -32.66 1.74
CA ASN A 232 -6.60 -33.66 2.26
C ASN A 232 -5.17 -33.44 1.74
N LEU A 233 -5.03 -33.17 0.43
CA LEU A 233 -3.73 -32.90 -0.19
C LEU A 233 -3.14 -31.59 0.32
N PHE A 234 -3.97 -30.56 0.50
CA PHE A 234 -3.57 -29.29 1.11
C PHE A 234 -3.01 -29.49 2.52
N VAL A 235 -3.71 -30.23 3.37
CA VAL A 235 -3.26 -30.53 4.74
C VAL A 235 -1.94 -31.28 4.72
N GLN A 236 -1.82 -32.34 3.92
CA GLN A 236 -0.58 -33.13 3.82
C GLN A 236 0.61 -32.29 3.37
N ARG A 237 0.38 -31.29 2.51
CA ARG A 237 1.43 -30.42 1.99
C ARG A 237 1.93 -29.38 3.00
N PHE A 238 1.04 -28.86 3.85
CA PHE A 238 1.33 -27.71 4.71
C PHE A 238 1.37 -28.03 6.21
N ILE A 239 1.27 -29.32 6.58
CA ILE A 239 1.50 -29.75 7.95
C ILE A 239 3.00 -29.64 8.27
N ASP A 240 3.31 -29.12 9.45
CA ASP A 240 4.69 -28.94 9.90
C ASP A 240 4.94 -29.76 11.16
N PHE A 241 5.52 -30.94 10.98
CA PHE A 241 5.90 -31.82 12.09
C PHE A 241 7.04 -31.26 12.95
N THR A 242 7.74 -30.19 12.51
CA THR A 242 8.79 -29.53 13.29
C THR A 242 8.23 -28.49 14.28
N LEU A 243 6.97 -28.08 14.11
CA LEU A 243 6.32 -27.13 15.00
C LEU A 243 5.88 -27.79 16.31
N ALA A 244 6.80 -27.88 17.28
CA ALA A 244 6.55 -28.49 18.58
C ALA A 244 5.47 -27.80 19.43
N SER A 245 5.19 -26.51 19.18
CA SER A 245 4.22 -25.73 19.97
C SER A 245 2.76 -26.05 19.65
N VAL A 246 2.48 -26.71 18.53
CA VAL A 246 1.11 -27.05 18.09
C VAL A 246 1.05 -28.50 17.67
N PRO A 247 0.20 -29.33 18.32
CA PRO A 247 0.15 -30.75 18.00
C PRO A 247 -0.44 -30.99 16.60
N PRO A 248 -0.04 -32.07 15.90
CA PRO A 248 -0.41 -32.31 14.50
C PRO A 248 -1.93 -32.30 14.22
N TRP A 249 -2.74 -32.86 15.13
CA TRP A 249 -4.20 -32.88 14.95
C TRP A 249 -4.81 -31.46 14.96
N THR A 250 -4.25 -30.54 15.74
CA THR A 250 -4.66 -29.14 15.78
C THR A 250 -4.23 -28.42 14.52
N GLN A 251 -3.01 -28.70 14.04
CA GLN A 251 -2.55 -28.18 12.74
C GLN A 251 -3.47 -28.62 11.60
N VAL A 252 -3.83 -29.91 11.54
CA VAL A 252 -4.80 -30.45 10.56
C VAL A 252 -6.10 -29.66 10.60
N ARG A 253 -6.67 -29.44 11.78
CA ARG A 253 -7.91 -28.66 11.93
C ARG A 253 -7.77 -27.24 11.39
N TRP A 254 -6.68 -26.55 11.71
CA TRP A 254 -6.46 -25.17 11.26
C TRP A 254 -6.12 -25.07 9.78
N LEU A 255 -5.41 -26.04 9.22
CA LEU A 255 -5.15 -26.14 7.78
C LEU A 255 -6.43 -26.38 6.98
N ARG A 256 -7.38 -27.16 7.51
CA ARG A 256 -8.71 -27.32 6.90
C ARG A 256 -9.48 -26.01 6.87
N VAL A 257 -9.43 -25.23 7.96
CA VAL A 257 -10.04 -23.89 8.00
C VAL A 257 -9.36 -22.96 6.99
N LEU A 258 -8.03 -22.91 6.96
CA LEU A 258 -7.26 -22.10 6.02
C LEU A 258 -7.56 -22.48 4.56
N HIS A 259 -7.72 -23.78 4.26
CA HIS A 259 -8.13 -24.25 2.94
C HIS A 259 -9.50 -23.70 2.54
N THR A 260 -10.50 -23.79 3.43
CA THR A 260 -11.83 -23.22 3.17
C THR A 260 -11.77 -21.72 2.97
N GLU A 261 -11.05 -20.99 3.82
CA GLU A 261 -10.89 -19.54 3.72
C GLU A 261 -10.20 -19.14 2.41
N ALA A 262 -9.14 -19.84 1.98
CA ALA A 262 -8.44 -19.56 0.74
C ALA A 262 -9.26 -19.90 -0.50
N THR A 263 -10.04 -20.98 -0.46
CA THR A 263 -10.92 -21.40 -1.57
C THR A 263 -12.09 -20.44 -1.78
N GLN A 264 -12.54 -19.73 -0.75
CA GLN A 264 -13.55 -18.67 -0.92
C GLN A 264 -13.05 -17.46 -1.69
N ILE A 265 -11.73 -17.26 -1.73
CA ILE A 265 -11.10 -16.08 -2.34
C ILE A 265 -10.60 -16.39 -3.76
N ALA A 266 -10.20 -17.64 -4.01
CA ALA A 266 -9.68 -18.12 -5.30
C ALA A 266 -10.80 -18.19 -6.36
#